data_AF-A0A5D2YLD7-F1
#
_entry.id   AF-A0A5D2YLD7-F1
#
_cell.length_a   1.000
_cell.length_b   1.000
_cell.length_c   1.000
_cell.angle_alpha   90.00
_cell.angle_beta   90.00
_cell.angle_gamma   90.00
#
_symmetry.space_group_name_H-M   'P 1'
#
loop_
_entity.id
_entity.type
_entity.pdbx_description
1 polymer ?
#
loop_
_entity_poly.entity_id
_entity_poly.type
_entity_poly.pdbx_seq_one_letter_code
_entity_poly.pdbx_strand_id
1 'polypeptide(L)'
;MMGISFRLLAVLIMCLLTAIHKEYFRVLNYRELLFNDFGDRVAQLLHVQSVIPFLQNNDDSMQQEILIVNTHLLFPHDSSLSIVRLHQVYKILQYLETYQRENKLSQVPVMLCGDWNGSKRGHVYKFLRSQGFVSSYDIAHEYTDSDHKWVSHRNHRGNICGVDFIWLRNPNKSIKPLKISWAEAAFGIIKYQLQKASLNEKDAFDFLRADNNGNYITYSDFCDALKQFPGDEKSLGPSRR
;
A
#
# COMPACT_ATOMS: atom_id res chain seq x y z
N MET A 1 -43.86 17.58 4.39
CA MET A 1 -42.80 16.85 3.66
C MET A 1 -41.47 17.13 4.34
N MET A 2 -40.96 16.20 5.16
CA MET A 2 -39.58 16.27 5.63
C MET A 2 -38.68 15.91 4.45
N GLY A 3 -37.99 16.89 3.88
CA GLY A 3 -36.97 16.65 2.88
C GLY A 3 -35.86 15.82 3.50
N ILE A 4 -35.55 14.67 2.90
CA ILE A 4 -34.34 13.90 3.22
C ILE A 4 -33.17 14.78 2.77
N SER A 5 -32.62 15.56 3.68
CA SER A 5 -31.39 16.30 3.45
C SER A 5 -30.27 15.27 3.26
N PHE A 6 -29.65 15.24 2.09
CA PHE A 6 -28.50 14.37 1.83
C PHE A 6 -27.31 14.87 2.66
N ARG A 7 -27.13 14.29 3.85
CA ARG A 7 -26.07 14.61 4.83
C ARG A 7 -24.69 14.05 4.45
N LEU A 8 -24.56 13.38 3.31
CA LEU A 8 -23.33 12.75 2.83
C LEU A 8 -22.63 13.63 1.79
N LEU A 9 -21.32 13.79 1.92
CA LEU A 9 -20.44 14.15 0.80
C LEU A 9 -19.88 12.87 0.22
N ALA A 10 -20.03 12.64 -1.08
CA ALA A 10 -19.45 11.50 -1.76
C ALA A 10 -18.50 11.97 -2.85
N VAL A 11 -17.35 11.33 -2.93
CA VAL A 11 -16.33 11.61 -3.95
C VAL A 11 -16.05 10.32 -4.71
N LEU A 12 -16.30 10.33 -6.02
CA LEU A 12 -16.19 9.17 -6.91
C LEU A 12 -15.16 9.44 -7.99
N ILE A 13 -14.19 8.54 -8.14
CA ILE A 13 -13.27 8.52 -9.28
C ILE A 13 -13.03 7.08 -9.74
N MET A 14 -13.17 6.82 -11.05
CA MET A 14 -12.89 5.51 -11.66
C MET A 14 -13.39 4.31 -10.82
N CYS A 15 -14.66 4.38 -10.40
CA CYS A 15 -15.35 3.38 -9.57
C CYS A 15 -14.87 3.25 -8.10
N LEU A 16 -13.96 4.11 -7.63
CA LEU A 16 -13.58 4.24 -6.23
C LEU A 16 -14.39 5.37 -5.57
N LEU A 17 -15.17 5.02 -4.53
CA LEU A 17 -16.04 5.94 -3.80
C LEU A 17 -15.55 6.12 -2.36
N THR A 18 -15.47 7.37 -1.91
CA THR A 18 -15.35 7.71 -0.48
C THR A 18 -16.51 8.61 -0.08
N ALA A 19 -17.26 8.21 0.95
CA ALA A 19 -18.40 8.97 1.46
C ALA A 19 -18.19 9.39 2.91
N ILE A 20 -18.52 10.64 3.24
CA ILE A 20 -18.31 11.25 4.55
C ILE A 20 -19.58 11.96 5.02
N HIS A 21 -19.93 11.81 6.28
CA HIS A 21 -21.10 12.45 6.87
C HIS A 21 -20.79 13.88 7.29
N LYS A 22 -21.40 14.87 6.61
CA LYS A 22 -21.08 16.30 6.74
C LYS A 22 -21.40 16.89 8.12
N GLU A 23 -22.27 16.25 8.90
CA GLU A 23 -22.58 16.71 10.26
C GLU A 23 -21.47 16.37 11.27
N TYR A 24 -20.65 15.37 10.97
CA TYR A 24 -19.55 14.94 11.83
C TYR A 24 -18.20 15.41 11.31
N PHE A 25 -18.07 15.57 9.99
CA PHE A 25 -16.81 15.90 9.36
C PHE A 25 -16.97 16.98 8.29
N ARG A 26 -16.05 17.93 8.33
CA ARG A 26 -15.83 18.91 7.26
C ARG A 26 -14.66 18.43 6.39
N VAL A 27 -14.85 18.42 5.08
CA VAL A 27 -13.73 18.17 4.15
C VAL A 27 -12.96 19.46 3.93
N LEU A 28 -11.68 19.44 4.27
CA LEU A 28 -10.74 20.56 4.11
C LEU A 28 -10.07 20.51 2.73
N ASN A 29 -9.76 19.32 2.23
CA ASN A 29 -9.14 19.15 0.92
C ASN A 29 -9.40 17.75 0.35
N TYR A 30 -9.27 17.63 -0.96
CA TYR A 30 -9.39 16.39 -1.72
C TYR A 30 -8.30 16.33 -2.80
N ARG A 31 -7.68 15.16 -2.96
CA ARG A 31 -6.68 14.90 -4.01
C ARG A 31 -6.88 13.52 -4.62
N GLU A 32 -6.61 13.44 -5.91
CA GLU A 32 -6.62 12.21 -6.70
C GLU A 32 -5.19 11.78 -7.00
N LEU A 33 -4.94 10.47 -6.90
CA LEU A 33 -3.67 9.87 -7.26
C LEU A 33 -3.95 8.82 -8.33
N LEU A 34 -3.53 9.08 -9.57
CA LEU A 34 -3.70 8.18 -10.69
C LEU A 34 -2.44 7.31 -10.87
N PHE A 35 -2.63 6.00 -10.96
CA PHE A 35 -1.60 5.02 -11.26
C PHE A 35 -1.71 4.56 -12.71
N ASN A 36 -1.59 5.50 -13.65
CA ASN A 36 -1.65 5.24 -15.10
C ASN A 36 -0.54 4.29 -15.59
N ASP A 37 0.50 4.10 -14.79
CA ASP A 37 1.59 3.17 -15.06
C ASP A 37 1.33 1.74 -14.52
N PHE A 38 0.26 1.53 -13.75
CA PHE A 38 -0.01 0.26 -13.07
C PHE A 38 -1.47 -0.18 -13.14
N GLY A 39 -1.91 -0.60 -14.34
CA GLY A 39 -3.23 -1.19 -14.55
C GLY A 39 -4.38 -0.25 -14.18
N ASP A 40 -4.20 1.04 -14.47
CA ASP A 40 -5.18 2.13 -14.37
C ASP A 40 -5.88 2.22 -13.00
N ARG A 41 -5.10 2.06 -11.93
CA ARG A 41 -5.59 2.14 -10.56
C ARG A 41 -5.61 3.58 -10.06
N VAL A 42 -6.36 3.81 -8.99
CA VAL A 42 -6.52 5.12 -8.37
C VAL A 42 -6.47 5.04 -6.85
N ALA A 43 -6.03 6.13 -6.23
CA ALA A 43 -6.26 6.41 -4.82
C ALA A 43 -6.86 7.81 -4.66
N GLN A 44 -7.61 7.99 -3.58
CA GLN A 44 -8.19 9.25 -3.15
C GLN A 44 -7.59 9.64 -1.81
N LEU A 45 -7.12 10.88 -1.64
CA LEU A 45 -6.76 11.44 -0.35
C LEU A 45 -7.81 12.50 0.03
N LEU A 46 -8.45 12.31 1.17
CA LEU A 46 -9.36 13.27 1.78
C LEU A 46 -8.74 13.77 3.08
N HIS A 47 -8.59 15.08 3.18
CA HIS A 47 -8.22 15.74 4.44
C HIS A 47 -9.50 16.24 5.08
N VAL A 48 -9.83 15.73 6.27
CA VAL A 48 -11.06 16.07 6.97
C VAL A 48 -10.83 16.49 8.41
N GLN A 49 -11.74 17.30 8.91
CA GLN A 49 -11.75 17.84 10.26
C GLN A 49 -13.05 17.43 10.95
N SER A 50 -12.96 16.99 12.21
CA SER A 50 -14.14 16.75 13.04
C SER A 50 -14.88 18.05 13.32
N VAL A 51 -16.20 18.04 13.15
CA VAL A 51 -17.09 19.15 13.50
C VAL A 51 -17.43 19.12 14.99
N ILE A 52 -17.36 17.95 15.63
CA ILE A 52 -17.66 17.74 17.04
C ILE A 52 -16.35 17.40 17.77
N PRO A 53 -15.91 18.15 18.78
CA PRO A 53 -14.74 17.79 19.57
C PRO A 53 -14.96 16.47 20.31
N PHE A 54 -14.07 15.48 20.11
CA PHE A 54 -14.15 14.18 20.78
C PHE A 54 -13.73 14.21 22.27
N LEU A 55 -13.04 15.27 22.72
CA LEU A 55 -12.51 15.40 24.09
C LEU A 55 -12.69 16.84 24.60
N GLN A 56 -13.50 17.01 25.65
CA GLN A 56 -13.58 18.23 26.47
C GLN A 56 -12.40 18.28 27.46
N ASN A 57 -11.17 18.32 26.97
CA ASN A 57 -10.06 18.76 27.82
C ASN A 57 -9.89 20.27 27.61
N ASN A 58 -9.78 21.00 28.72
CA ASN A 58 -9.85 22.48 28.84
C ASN A 58 -8.79 23.28 28.04
N ASP A 59 -8.03 22.66 27.12
CA ASP A 59 -7.23 23.36 26.13
C ASP A 59 -8.06 23.56 24.86
N ASP A 60 -8.75 24.69 24.84
CA ASP A 60 -9.38 25.28 23.67
C ASP A 60 -8.32 25.43 22.55
N SER A 61 -8.38 24.60 21.49
CA SER A 61 -7.94 24.91 20.10
C SER A 61 -7.45 23.74 19.25
N MET A 62 -7.32 22.50 19.76
CA MET A 62 -6.78 21.42 18.92
C MET A 62 -7.81 20.90 17.92
N GLN A 63 -7.75 21.44 16.70
CA GLN A 63 -8.54 20.98 15.55
C GLN A 63 -8.25 19.51 15.27
N GLN A 64 -9.27 18.66 15.39
CA GLN A 64 -9.15 17.23 15.22
C GLN A 64 -9.24 16.87 13.73
N GLU A 65 -8.09 16.84 13.09
CA GLU A 65 -7.95 16.50 11.67
C GLU A 65 -7.54 15.04 11.47
N ILE A 66 -7.88 14.47 10.32
CA ILE A 66 -7.45 13.15 9.88
C ILE A 66 -7.26 13.13 8.36
N LEU A 67 -6.21 12.44 7.92
CA LEU A 67 -5.99 12.14 6.51
C LEU A 67 -6.54 10.75 6.22
N ILE A 68 -7.49 10.67 5.29
CA ILE A 68 -8.11 9.43 4.84
C ILE A 68 -7.64 9.17 3.42
N VAL A 69 -6.99 8.03 3.19
CA VAL A 69 -6.68 7.54 1.85
C VAL A 69 -7.56 6.34 1.56
N ASN A 70 -8.22 6.30 0.41
CA ASN A 70 -8.91 5.12 -0.08
C ASN A 70 -8.27 4.65 -1.39
N THR A 71 -8.17 3.36 -1.62
CA THR A 71 -7.59 2.82 -2.87
C THR A 71 -8.11 1.43 -3.21
N HIS A 72 -7.83 0.97 -4.42
CA HIS A 72 -8.01 -0.42 -4.83
C HIS A 72 -6.80 -0.83 -5.68
N LEU A 73 -5.90 -1.61 -5.09
CA LEU A 73 -4.63 -1.98 -5.72
C LEU A 73 -4.81 -2.99 -6.84
N LEU A 74 -3.75 -3.17 -7.64
CA LEU A 74 -3.75 -4.09 -8.78
C LEU A 74 -4.08 -5.53 -8.36
N PHE A 75 -5.07 -6.13 -9.02
CA PHE A 75 -5.51 -7.51 -8.75
C PHE A 75 -4.36 -8.52 -8.92
N PRO A 76 -4.20 -9.52 -8.02
CA PRO A 76 -3.06 -10.42 -8.01
C PRO A 76 -3.24 -11.57 -8.99
N HIS A 77 -3.12 -11.30 -10.28
CA HIS A 77 -3.13 -12.35 -11.32
C HIS A 77 -1.91 -13.28 -11.22
N ASP A 78 -0.76 -12.74 -10.79
CA ASP A 78 0.49 -13.44 -10.53
C ASP A 78 1.17 -12.85 -9.27
N SER A 79 1.92 -13.70 -8.58
CA SER A 79 2.88 -13.37 -7.53
C SER A 79 3.92 -12.33 -7.95
N SER A 80 4.34 -12.30 -9.21
CA SER A 80 5.26 -11.28 -9.76
C SER A 80 4.70 -9.86 -9.61
N LEU A 81 3.38 -9.68 -9.73
CA LEU A 81 2.69 -8.40 -9.57
C LEU A 81 2.67 -7.87 -8.13
N SER A 82 3.23 -8.62 -7.16
CA SER A 82 3.40 -8.13 -5.79
C SER A 82 4.34 -6.91 -5.71
N ILE A 83 5.36 -6.84 -6.57
CA ILE A 83 6.24 -5.67 -6.65
C ILE A 83 5.51 -4.43 -7.15
N VAL A 84 4.57 -4.62 -8.10
CA VAL A 84 3.75 -3.55 -8.64
C VAL A 84 2.83 -3.00 -7.55
N ARG A 85 2.14 -3.86 -6.80
CA ARG A 85 1.34 -3.42 -5.64
C ARG A 85 2.17 -2.70 -4.60
N LEU A 86 3.38 -3.21 -4.29
CA LEU A 86 4.29 -2.55 -3.36
C LEU A 86 4.67 -1.14 -3.85
N HIS A 87 4.91 -0.97 -5.16
CA HIS A 87 5.22 0.32 -5.76
C HIS A 87 4.01 1.27 -5.74
N GLN A 88 2.78 0.78 -5.97
CA GLN A 88 1.56 1.58 -5.80
C GLN A 88 1.44 2.11 -4.36
N VAL A 89 1.69 1.26 -3.36
CA VAL A 89 1.66 1.67 -1.94
C VAL A 89 2.75 2.70 -1.65
N TYR A 90 3.96 2.50 -2.19
CA TYR A 90 5.05 3.47 -2.06
C TYR A 90 4.67 4.85 -2.59
N LYS A 91 4.08 4.92 -3.78
CA LYS A 91 3.60 6.18 -4.36
C LYS A 91 2.52 6.85 -3.50
N ILE A 92 1.58 6.06 -2.96
CA ILE A 92 0.58 6.57 -2.01
C ILE A 92 1.25 7.23 -0.80
N LEU A 93 2.23 6.55 -0.20
CA LEU A 93 2.92 7.06 0.98
C LEU A 93 3.82 8.27 0.67
N GLN A 94 4.48 8.29 -0.49
CA GLN A 94 5.25 9.47 -0.94
C GLN A 94 4.36 10.70 -1.13
N TYR A 95 3.19 10.49 -1.72
CA TYR A 95 2.20 11.55 -1.90
C TYR A 95 1.69 12.06 -0.55
N LEU A 96 1.37 11.14 0.35
CA LEU A 96 0.94 11.45 1.71
C LEU A 96 2.00 12.27 2.47
N GLU A 97 3.27 11.85 2.47
CA GLU A 97 4.37 12.60 3.11
C GLU A 97 4.55 13.99 2.50
N THR A 98 4.40 14.10 1.18
CA THR A 98 4.45 15.38 0.46
C THR A 98 3.30 16.29 0.87
N TYR A 99 2.08 15.76 0.89
CA TYR A 99 0.89 16.47 1.32
C TYR A 99 1.01 16.95 2.78
N GLN A 100 1.48 16.07 3.68
CA GLN A 100 1.71 16.43 5.08
C GLN A 100 2.74 17.55 5.23
N ARG A 101 3.85 17.49 4.50
CA ARG A 101 4.90 18.52 4.52
C ARG A 101 4.40 19.86 3.99
N GLU A 102 3.71 19.86 2.85
CA GLU A 102 3.19 21.08 2.21
C GLU A 102 2.14 21.80 3.07
N ASN A 103 1.33 21.03 3.81
CA ASN A 103 0.26 21.55 4.65
C ASN A 103 0.63 21.62 6.15
N LYS A 104 1.90 21.35 6.51
CA LYS A 104 2.41 21.37 7.90
C LYS A 104 1.66 20.42 8.86
N LEU A 105 1.22 19.26 8.37
CA LEU A 105 0.40 18.27 9.08
C LEU A 105 1.22 17.14 9.71
N SER A 106 2.34 17.48 10.36
CA SER A 106 3.29 16.49 10.90
C SER A 106 2.71 15.62 12.02
N GLN A 107 1.65 16.10 12.69
CA GLN A 107 0.99 15.42 13.81
C GLN A 107 -0.44 14.94 13.50
N VAL A 108 -0.83 14.90 12.22
CA VAL A 108 -2.18 14.45 11.84
C VAL A 108 -2.23 12.93 11.68
N PRO A 109 -3.18 12.22 12.32
CA PRO A 109 -3.35 10.79 12.15
C PRO A 109 -3.76 10.45 10.71
N VAL A 110 -3.39 9.24 10.28
CA VAL A 110 -3.67 8.75 8.94
C VAL A 110 -4.48 7.46 9.00
N MET A 111 -5.51 7.39 8.17
CA MET A 111 -6.29 6.20 7.91
C MET A 111 -6.16 5.80 6.44
N LEU A 112 -5.73 4.57 6.15
CA LEU A 112 -5.70 4.04 4.79
C LEU A 112 -6.74 2.92 4.66
N CYS A 113 -7.65 3.05 3.71
CA CYS A 113 -8.76 2.15 3.47
C CYS A 113 -8.65 1.52 2.07
N GLY A 114 -9.30 0.37 1.91
CA GLY A 114 -9.60 -0.18 0.60
C GLY A 114 -9.21 -1.64 0.42
N ASP A 115 -9.29 -2.09 -0.83
CA ASP A 115 -8.84 -3.42 -1.25
C ASP A 115 -7.36 -3.37 -1.64
N TRP A 116 -6.52 -3.95 -0.79
CA TRP A 116 -5.07 -3.95 -0.97
C TRP A 116 -4.60 -5.09 -1.88
N ASN A 117 -5.49 -6.02 -2.24
CA ASN A 117 -5.17 -7.17 -3.08
C ASN A 117 -3.91 -7.94 -2.62
N GLY A 118 -3.65 -7.91 -1.32
CA GLY A 118 -2.47 -8.46 -0.67
C GLY A 118 -2.83 -8.94 0.72
N SER A 119 -2.55 -10.20 1.03
CA SER A 119 -2.88 -10.77 2.34
C SER A 119 -1.96 -10.26 3.45
N LYS A 120 -2.31 -10.59 4.69
CA LYS A 120 -1.50 -10.33 5.90
C LYS A 120 -0.08 -10.90 5.84
N ARG A 121 0.13 -12.00 5.11
CA ARG A 121 1.46 -12.59 4.89
C ARG A 121 2.27 -11.87 3.80
N GLY A 122 1.62 -11.04 3.00
CA GLY A 122 2.19 -10.39 1.82
C GLY A 122 3.11 -9.21 2.13
N HIS A 123 3.88 -8.80 1.13
CA HIS A 123 4.85 -7.72 1.24
C HIS A 123 4.23 -6.34 1.46
N VAL A 124 3.05 -6.08 0.89
CA VAL A 124 2.30 -4.83 1.13
C VAL A 124 1.97 -4.66 2.62
N TYR A 125 1.43 -5.72 3.25
CA TYR A 125 1.11 -5.72 4.67
C TYR A 125 2.36 -5.45 5.52
N LYS A 126 3.44 -6.20 5.28
CA LYS A 126 4.72 -6.02 6.01
C LYS A 126 5.32 -4.62 5.81
N PHE A 127 5.23 -4.07 4.59
CA PHE A 127 5.71 -2.73 4.28
C PHE A 127 4.95 -1.66 5.05
N LEU A 128 3.62 -1.70 5.07
CA LEU A 128 2.80 -0.77 5.85
C LEU A 128 3.11 -0.85 7.35
N ARG A 129 3.27 -2.06 7.89
CA ARG A 129 3.71 -2.26 9.30
C ARG A 129 5.07 -1.61 9.58
N SER A 130 6.02 -1.73 8.65
CA SER A 130 7.34 -1.07 8.77
C SER A 130 7.25 0.46 8.76
N GLN A 131 6.15 1.01 8.23
CA GLN A 131 5.84 2.44 8.19
C GLN A 131 4.93 2.88 9.36
N GLY A 132 4.87 2.07 10.42
CA GLY A 132 4.14 2.39 11.65
C GLY A 132 2.63 2.27 11.55
N PHE A 133 2.08 1.79 10.43
CA PHE A 133 0.66 1.50 10.31
C PHE A 133 0.31 0.21 11.06
N VAL A 134 -0.89 0.20 11.64
CA VAL A 134 -1.48 -0.95 12.32
C VAL A 134 -2.85 -1.24 11.70
N SER A 135 -3.18 -2.52 11.54
CA SER A 135 -4.50 -2.93 11.07
C SER A 135 -5.51 -2.71 12.19
N SER A 136 -6.60 -1.99 11.90
CA SER A 136 -7.72 -1.80 12.85
C SER A 136 -8.32 -3.14 13.29
N TYR A 137 -8.45 -4.10 12.36
CA TYR A 137 -8.94 -5.44 12.65
C TYR A 137 -8.04 -6.17 13.65
N ASP A 138 -6.72 -6.04 13.50
CA ASP A 138 -5.77 -6.68 14.40
C ASP A 138 -5.82 -6.07 15.80
N ILE A 139 -5.94 -4.74 15.90
CA ILE A 139 -6.09 -4.06 17.18
C ILE A 139 -7.37 -4.51 17.88
N ALA A 140 -8.49 -4.54 17.16
CA ALA A 140 -9.79 -4.89 17.72
C ALA A 140 -9.88 -6.35 18.23
N HIS A 141 -9.06 -7.25 17.68
CA HIS A 141 -9.06 -8.67 18.03
C HIS A 141 -7.80 -9.12 18.76
N GLU A 142 -6.90 -8.20 19.12
CA GLU A 142 -5.61 -8.48 19.74
C GLU A 142 -4.76 -9.49 18.94
N TYR A 143 -4.87 -9.45 17.62
CA TYR A 143 -4.18 -10.38 16.73
C TYR A 143 -2.73 -9.96 16.47
N THR A 144 -1.87 -10.97 16.48
CA THR A 144 -0.47 -10.86 16.09
C THR A 144 -0.35 -10.98 14.57
N ASP A 145 0.83 -10.65 14.02
CA ASP A 145 1.08 -10.82 12.58
C ASP A 145 1.07 -12.30 12.12
N SER A 146 1.07 -13.24 13.07
CA SER A 146 0.96 -14.68 12.82
C SER A 146 -0.49 -15.19 12.69
N ASP A 147 -1.48 -14.38 13.06
CA ASP A 147 -2.89 -14.76 12.98
C ASP A 147 -3.46 -14.59 11.56
N HIS A 148 -4.23 -15.57 11.09
CA HIS A 148 -4.71 -15.65 9.69
C HIS A 148 -6.23 -15.83 9.56
N LYS A 149 -6.97 -15.36 10.55
CA LYS A 149 -8.44 -15.51 10.60
C LYS A 149 -9.19 -14.42 9.82
N TRP A 150 -8.48 -13.41 9.30
CA TRP A 150 -9.10 -12.30 8.56
C TRP A 150 -9.67 -12.79 7.23
N VAL A 151 -10.96 -12.54 7.04
CA VAL A 151 -11.71 -12.79 5.82
C VAL A 151 -12.48 -11.52 5.49
N SER A 152 -12.24 -10.98 4.30
CA SER A 152 -12.94 -9.81 3.79
C SER A 152 -14.02 -10.16 2.77
N HIS A 153 -13.72 -11.02 1.79
CA HIS A 153 -14.70 -11.41 0.77
C HIS A 153 -14.37 -12.75 0.11
N ARG A 154 -15.30 -13.24 -0.73
CA ARG A 154 -15.09 -14.37 -1.64
C ARG A 154 -14.85 -13.84 -3.05
N ASN A 155 -13.69 -14.14 -3.64
CA ASN A 155 -13.35 -13.61 -4.95
C ASN A 155 -14.12 -14.32 -6.10
N HIS A 156 -13.97 -13.85 -7.33
CA HIS A 156 -14.64 -14.42 -8.52
C HIS A 156 -14.29 -15.89 -8.80
N ARG A 157 -13.19 -16.41 -8.23
CA ARG A 157 -12.79 -17.83 -8.30
C ARG A 157 -13.35 -18.64 -7.13
N GLY A 158 -14.21 -18.05 -6.31
CA GLY A 158 -14.79 -18.70 -5.14
C GLY A 158 -13.82 -18.88 -3.97
N ASN A 159 -12.64 -18.26 -3.98
CA ASN A 159 -11.66 -18.36 -2.90
C ASN A 159 -12.00 -17.35 -1.80
N ILE A 160 -11.82 -17.74 -0.54
CA ILE A 160 -11.97 -16.84 0.60
C ILE A 160 -10.69 -16.00 0.71
N CYS A 161 -10.85 -14.68 0.78
CA CYS A 161 -9.74 -13.73 0.77
C CYS A 161 -9.86 -12.76 1.95
N GLY A 162 -8.72 -12.41 2.57
CA GLY A 162 -8.58 -11.34 3.56
C GLY A 162 -7.60 -10.30 3.02
N VAL A 163 -8.10 -9.38 2.21
CA VAL A 163 -7.29 -8.40 1.45
C VAL A 163 -7.74 -6.95 1.61
N ASP A 164 -8.95 -6.74 2.13
CA ASP A 164 -9.46 -5.43 2.50
C ASP A 164 -8.92 -5.06 3.89
N PHE A 165 -8.42 -3.84 4.05
CA PHE A 165 -7.87 -3.39 5.34
C PHE A 165 -8.17 -1.92 5.57
N ILE A 166 -8.41 -1.60 6.84
CA ILE A 166 -8.35 -0.23 7.35
C ILE A 166 -7.11 -0.13 8.23
N TRP A 167 -6.12 0.60 7.76
CA TRP A 167 -4.85 0.86 8.41
C TRP A 167 -4.89 2.18 9.15
N LEU A 168 -4.31 2.21 10.35
CA LEU A 168 -4.26 3.39 11.20
C LEU A 168 -2.81 3.72 11.52
N ARG A 169 -2.44 5.01 11.46
CA ARG A 169 -1.14 5.50 11.92
C ARG A 169 -1.31 6.75 12.75
N ASN A 170 -0.79 6.71 13.97
CA ASN A 170 -0.64 7.86 14.85
C ASN A 170 0.79 8.44 14.67
N PRO A 171 1.01 9.77 14.66
CA PRO A 171 2.30 10.38 14.33
C PRO A 171 3.38 10.20 15.39
N ASN A 172 3.05 9.63 16.55
CA ASN A 172 3.91 9.63 17.73
C ASN A 172 5.02 8.56 17.73
N LYS A 173 5.28 7.91 16.59
CA LYS A 173 6.29 6.85 16.47
C LYS A 173 7.38 7.30 15.51
N SER A 174 8.64 7.13 15.91
CA SER A 174 9.77 7.25 14.98
C SER A 174 9.63 6.18 13.89
N ILE A 175 9.74 6.59 12.63
CA ILE A 175 9.54 5.71 11.47
C ILE A 175 10.82 5.73 10.64
N LYS A 176 11.18 4.54 10.14
CA LYS A 176 12.26 4.39 9.19
C LYS A 176 11.95 5.15 7.88
N PRO A 177 12.92 5.82 7.24
CA PRO A 177 12.69 6.54 5.99
C PRO A 177 12.03 5.65 4.92
N LEU A 178 10.97 6.17 4.29
CA LEU A 178 10.12 5.44 3.35
C LEU A 178 10.91 4.74 2.25
N LYS A 179 11.92 5.41 1.68
CA LYS A 179 12.79 4.86 0.61
C LYS A 179 13.56 3.62 1.08
N ILE A 180 14.02 3.60 2.33
CA ILE A 180 14.79 2.46 2.87
C ILE A 180 13.85 1.28 3.10
N SER A 181 12.71 1.51 3.76
CA SER A 181 11.71 0.45 3.97
C SER A 181 11.16 -0.12 2.67
N TRP A 182 10.98 0.72 1.65
CA TRP A 182 10.56 0.26 0.33
C TRP A 182 11.63 -0.60 -0.34
N ALA A 183 12.89 -0.16 -0.31
CA ALA A 183 13.99 -0.94 -0.88
C ALA A 183 14.08 -2.32 -0.21
N GLU A 184 14.00 -2.39 1.11
CA GLU A 184 14.02 -3.67 1.85
C GLU A 184 12.84 -4.58 1.46
N ALA A 185 11.64 -4.02 1.34
CA ALA A 185 10.47 -4.79 0.92
C ALA A 185 10.61 -5.29 -0.53
N ALA A 186 11.13 -4.46 -1.44
CA ALA A 186 11.39 -4.83 -2.83
C ALA A 186 12.46 -5.92 -2.95
N PHE A 187 13.60 -5.76 -2.27
CA PHE A 187 14.64 -6.79 -2.20
C PHE A 187 14.12 -8.09 -1.58
N GLY A 188 13.24 -8.01 -0.58
CA GLY A 188 12.58 -9.18 0.00
C GLY A 188 11.72 -9.95 -1.01
N ILE A 189 11.00 -9.25 -1.89
CA ILE A 189 10.23 -9.88 -2.99
C ILE A 189 11.18 -10.57 -3.97
N ILE A 190 12.23 -9.86 -4.42
CA ILE A 190 13.20 -10.38 -5.38
C ILE A 190 13.87 -11.63 -4.83
N LYS A 191 14.35 -11.58 -3.58
CA LYS A 191 14.96 -12.72 -2.90
C LYS A 191 14.02 -13.93 -2.84
N TYR A 192 12.76 -13.72 -2.48
CA TYR A 192 11.77 -14.79 -2.42
C TYR A 192 11.54 -15.46 -3.79
N GLN A 193 11.46 -14.67 -4.86
CA GLN A 193 11.28 -15.21 -6.21
C GLN A 193 12.51 -15.99 -6.69
N LEU A 194 13.72 -15.50 -6.41
CA LEU A 194 14.96 -16.22 -6.74
C LEU A 194 15.08 -17.55 -5.99
N GLN A 195 14.72 -17.58 -4.69
CA GLN A 195 14.67 -18.82 -3.91
C GLN A 195 13.66 -19.82 -4.49
N LYS A 196 12.48 -19.35 -4.91
CA LYS A 196 11.46 -20.18 -5.55
C LYS A 196 11.93 -20.76 -6.88
N ALA A 197 12.79 -20.05 -7.61
CA ALA A 197 13.42 -20.51 -8.85
C ALA A 197 14.58 -21.52 -8.64
N SER A 198 14.73 -22.08 -7.42
CA SER A 198 15.72 -23.11 -7.09
C SER A 198 17.19 -22.67 -7.17
N LEU A 199 17.46 -21.38 -7.01
CA LEU A 199 18.83 -20.92 -6.76
C LEU A 199 19.16 -21.10 -5.28
N ASN A 200 20.22 -21.87 -4.97
CA ASN A 200 20.70 -22.07 -3.60
C ASN A 200 21.00 -20.73 -2.91
N GLU A 201 20.61 -20.57 -1.64
CA GLU A 201 20.71 -19.30 -0.89
C GLU A 201 22.10 -18.66 -0.86
N LYS A 202 23.17 -19.46 -1.00
CA LYS A 202 24.55 -18.96 -1.00
C LYS A 202 24.95 -18.33 -2.34
N ASP A 203 24.34 -18.79 -3.44
CA ASP A 203 24.79 -18.47 -4.80
C ASP A 203 23.68 -17.78 -5.62
N ALA A 204 22.51 -17.50 -5.01
CA ALA A 204 21.34 -16.95 -5.70
C ALA A 204 21.55 -15.55 -6.29
N PHE A 205 22.61 -14.86 -5.89
CA PHE A 205 23.04 -13.59 -6.46
C PHE A 205 24.48 -13.64 -6.97
N ASP A 206 25.11 -14.82 -7.05
CA ASP A 206 26.47 -14.91 -7.59
C ASP A 206 26.52 -14.57 -9.08
N PHE A 207 25.44 -14.85 -9.82
CA PHE A 207 25.30 -14.40 -11.21
C PHE A 207 25.28 -12.86 -11.35
N LEU A 208 24.95 -12.14 -10.26
CA LEU A 208 25.01 -10.68 -10.18
C LEU A 208 26.42 -10.18 -9.79
N ARG A 209 27.31 -11.03 -9.27
CA ARG A 209 28.70 -10.63 -9.03
C ARG A 209 29.44 -10.60 -10.37
N ALA A 210 29.55 -9.41 -10.96
CA ALA A 210 30.60 -9.14 -11.93
C ALA A 210 31.97 -9.35 -11.25
N ASP A 211 33.04 -9.57 -12.02
CA ASP A 211 34.45 -9.76 -11.57
C ASP A 211 35.05 -8.56 -10.78
N ASN A 212 34.21 -7.68 -10.25
CA ASN A 212 34.57 -6.54 -9.42
C ASN A 212 34.73 -6.99 -7.96
N ASN A 213 35.91 -6.74 -7.38
CA ASN A 213 36.27 -6.99 -5.98
C ASN A 213 35.45 -6.20 -4.92
N GLY A 214 34.34 -5.58 -5.30
CA GLY A 214 33.49 -4.77 -4.41
C GLY A 214 32.19 -5.46 -4.04
N ASN A 215 31.66 -5.18 -2.84
CA ASN A 215 30.32 -5.61 -2.41
C ASN A 215 29.19 -4.76 -3.05
N TYR A 216 29.30 -4.44 -4.34
CA TYR A 216 28.29 -3.67 -5.08
C TYR A 216 28.25 -4.12 -6.55
N ILE A 217 27.11 -3.90 -7.20
CA ILE A 217 26.89 -4.15 -8.63
C ILE A 217 26.52 -2.84 -9.32
N THR A 218 27.06 -2.58 -10.51
CA THR A 218 26.63 -1.42 -11.31
C THR A 218 25.30 -1.69 -12.00
N TYR A 219 24.59 -0.63 -12.42
CA TYR A 219 23.36 -0.80 -13.19
C TYR A 219 23.57 -1.59 -14.49
N SER A 220 24.69 -1.37 -15.17
CA SER A 220 25.04 -2.11 -16.41
C SER A 220 25.25 -3.59 -16.11
N ASP A 221 26.07 -3.90 -15.09
CA ASP A 221 26.35 -5.30 -14.70
C ASP A 221 25.06 -6.03 -14.30
N PHE A 222 24.15 -5.34 -13.60
CA PHE A 222 22.84 -5.89 -13.26
C PHE A 222 22.00 -6.21 -14.49
N CYS A 223 21.92 -5.30 -15.45
CA CYS A 223 21.22 -5.52 -16.71
C CYS A 223 21.83 -6.68 -17.52
N ASP A 224 23.15 -6.80 -17.55
CA ASP A 224 23.85 -7.85 -18.28
C ASP A 224 23.70 -9.22 -17.61
N ALA A 225 23.71 -9.27 -16.28
CA ALA A 225 23.43 -10.47 -15.52
C ALA A 225 21.98 -10.96 -15.72
N LEU A 226 21.00 -10.04 -15.80
CA LEU A 226 19.61 -10.40 -16.07
C LEU A 226 19.38 -10.99 -17.47
N LYS A 227 20.17 -10.59 -18.48
CA LYS A 227 20.10 -11.19 -19.83
C LYS A 227 20.52 -12.66 -19.86
N GLN A 228 21.33 -13.09 -18.89
CA GLN A 228 21.79 -14.48 -18.78
C GLN A 228 20.74 -15.40 -18.12
N PHE A 229 19.67 -14.81 -17.57
CA PHE A 229 18.56 -15.56 -16.99
C PHE A 229 17.60 -16.00 -18.11
N PRO A 230 17.37 -17.31 -18.33
CA PRO A 230 16.39 -17.76 -19.30
C PRO A 230 14.99 -17.40 -18.78
N GLY A 231 14.40 -16.32 -19.30
CA GLY A 231 12.96 -16.14 -19.27
C GLY A 231 12.32 -17.22 -20.15
N ASP A 232 11.19 -17.79 -19.72
CA ASP A 232 10.45 -18.84 -20.43
C ASP A 232 10.18 -18.51 -21.91
N GLU A 233 11.12 -18.82 -22.81
CA GLU A 233 10.88 -18.86 -24.27
C GLU A 233 10.08 -20.12 -24.69
N LYS A 234 9.70 -21.00 -23.75
CA LYS A 234 9.05 -22.29 -24.05
C LYS A 234 7.52 -22.29 -24.08
N SER A 235 6.82 -21.15 -24.09
CA SER A 235 5.35 -21.14 -24.19
C SER A 235 4.75 -20.50 -25.45
N LEU A 236 5.56 -19.95 -26.36
CA LEU A 236 5.06 -19.53 -27.68
C LEU A 236 5.20 -20.67 -28.68
N GLY A 237 4.20 -21.57 -28.67
CA GLY A 237 3.99 -22.50 -29.78
C GLY A 237 3.81 -21.73 -31.10
N PRO A 238 4.17 -22.33 -32.25
CA PRO A 238 4.18 -21.63 -33.52
C PRO A 238 2.77 -21.17 -33.89
N SER A 239 2.65 -19.88 -34.18
CA SER A 239 1.49 -19.31 -34.87
C SER A 239 1.27 -20.09 -36.17
N ARG A 240 0.18 -20.86 -36.23
CA ARG A 240 -0.28 -21.45 -37.47
C ARG A 240 -0.74 -20.33 -38.38
N ARG A 241 -0.04 -20.16 -39.49
CA ARG A 241 -0.55 -19.48 -40.69
C ARG A 241 -1.80 -20.19 -41.21
#